data_AF-A0A2G5TG36-F1
#
_entry.id   AF-A0A2G5TG36-F1
#
_cell.length_a   1.000
_cell.length_b   1.000
_cell.length_c   1.000
_cell.angle_alpha   90.00
_cell.angle_beta   90.00
_cell.angle_gamma   90.00
#
_symmetry.space_group_name_H-M   'P 1'
#
loop_
_entity.id
_entity.type
_entity.pdbx_description
1 polymer ?
#
loop_
_entity_poly.entity_id
_entity_poly.type
_entity_poly.pdbx_seq_one_letter_code
_entity_poly.pdbx_strand_id
1 'polypeptide(L)'
;MNRRGAGGGGHASSAFLNRRDATNRHGRESSGYHHAAVVEVGAMVLQNMFSALSFLHYRKDDDFVDRLSYFYTSSFLIMMAVLVSFKQFGGRPLECWVPAQFTASWEAYTEMYCWAQNTYWVPIDQDIPVDISEREYRQISYYQWVPFFLLLQAFLYYIPCLMWRLMSDKSGIRLNDIVQMATEKENIEPDYRIRTIESLSRHIESALRYQHTATSRTQYTLHRVFKCFNMRYYESYVTGMYLATKIMYVGNILTNLVLVNKFLETDEYSIYGLGVLRDLLFGRTWIESGNFPRVTLVSFFKCSPQPKLRISV
;
A
#
# COMPACT_ATOMS: atom_id res chain seq x y z
N MET A 1 -67.78 30.87 -48.19
CA MET A 1 -67.83 29.77 -47.19
C MET A 1 -66.57 28.93 -47.40
N ASN A 2 -65.43 29.13 -46.73
CA ASN A 2 -65.04 29.14 -45.31
C ASN A 2 -65.17 27.79 -44.57
N ARG A 3 -64.05 27.40 -43.92
CA ARG A 3 -63.77 26.33 -42.91
C ARG A 3 -63.48 24.92 -43.46
N ARG A 4 -62.54 24.11 -42.97
CA ARG A 4 -61.52 24.05 -41.86
C ARG A 4 -60.57 22.88 -42.29
N GLY A 5 -59.26 22.84 -42.07
CA GLY A 5 -58.50 22.96 -40.82
C GLY A 5 -57.47 21.82 -40.82
N ALA A 6 -56.19 22.13 -41.05
CA ALA A 6 -55.06 21.20 -40.95
C ALA A 6 -54.36 21.41 -39.61
N GLY A 7 -54.05 20.33 -38.89
CA GLY A 7 -53.23 20.38 -37.68
C GLY A 7 -53.24 19.08 -36.89
N GLY A 8 -52.05 18.50 -36.66
CA GLY A 8 -51.86 17.46 -35.64
C GLY A 8 -50.91 16.33 -36.03
N GLY A 9 -49.60 16.61 -36.17
CA GLY A 9 -48.61 15.54 -36.43
C GLY A 9 -47.14 15.87 -36.15
N GLY A 10 -46.83 16.98 -35.44
CA GLY A 10 -45.45 17.49 -35.29
C GLY A 10 -44.88 17.53 -33.87
N HIS A 11 -45.66 17.23 -32.83
CA HIS A 11 -45.25 17.48 -31.44
C HIS A 11 -44.60 16.29 -30.71
N ALA A 12 -44.73 15.05 -31.20
CA ALA A 12 -44.17 13.87 -30.53
C ALA A 12 -42.69 13.59 -30.90
N SER A 13 -42.29 13.77 -32.16
CA SER A 13 -40.91 13.52 -32.60
C SER A 13 -39.90 14.54 -32.06
N SER A 14 -40.31 15.81 -31.94
CA SER A 14 -39.48 16.89 -31.41
C SER A 14 -39.22 16.72 -29.91
N ALA A 15 -40.21 16.25 -29.14
CA ALA A 15 -40.03 15.93 -27.72
C ALA A 15 -39.09 14.73 -27.48
N PHE A 16 -39.12 13.71 -28.34
CA PHE A 16 -38.27 12.53 -28.22
C PHE A 16 -36.80 12.79 -28.60
N LEU A 17 -36.56 13.60 -29.63
CA LEU A 17 -35.23 14.09 -30.01
C LEU A 17 -34.63 15.00 -28.91
N ASN A 18 -35.41 15.94 -28.40
CA ASN A 18 -34.96 16.85 -27.34
C ASN A 18 -34.67 16.11 -26.02
N ARG A 19 -35.41 15.01 -25.74
CA ARG A 19 -35.15 14.14 -24.59
C ARG A 19 -33.87 13.31 -24.75
N ARG A 20 -33.59 12.80 -25.96
CA ARG A 20 -32.33 12.10 -26.28
C ARG A 20 -31.11 13.03 -26.20
N ASP A 21 -31.22 14.25 -26.71
CA ASP A 21 -30.16 15.26 -26.63
C ASP A 21 -29.92 15.74 -25.20
N ALA A 22 -30.97 15.87 -24.38
CA ALA A 22 -30.84 16.16 -22.95
C ALA A 22 -30.15 15.02 -22.17
N THR A 23 -30.49 13.76 -22.44
CA THR A 23 -29.78 12.60 -21.83
C THR A 23 -28.32 12.49 -22.30
N ASN A 24 -28.03 12.79 -23.57
CA ASN A 24 -26.64 12.82 -24.07
C ASN A 24 -25.84 13.98 -23.48
N ARG A 25 -26.45 15.15 -23.26
CA ARG A 25 -25.81 16.28 -22.58
C ARG A 25 -25.52 15.97 -21.11
N HIS A 26 -26.48 15.39 -20.38
CA HIS A 26 -26.26 14.95 -19.00
C HIS A 26 -25.24 13.83 -18.88
N GLY A 27 -25.17 12.89 -19.83
CA GLY A 27 -24.12 11.87 -19.87
C GLY A 27 -22.72 12.45 -20.10
N ARG A 28 -22.59 13.46 -20.97
CA ARG A 28 -21.33 14.19 -21.19
C ARG A 28 -20.92 15.06 -20.00
N GLU A 29 -21.86 15.75 -19.36
CA GLU A 29 -21.62 16.51 -18.14
C GLU A 29 -21.22 15.59 -16.99
N SER A 30 -21.97 14.51 -16.73
CA SER A 30 -21.67 13.53 -15.67
C SER A 30 -20.31 12.84 -15.88
N SER A 31 -19.96 12.48 -17.11
CA SER A 31 -18.64 11.94 -17.44
C SER A 31 -17.52 12.98 -17.26
N GLY A 32 -17.80 14.26 -17.50
CA GLY A 32 -16.88 15.37 -17.25
C GLY A 32 -16.65 15.63 -15.76
N TYR A 33 -17.71 15.57 -14.94
CA TYR A 33 -17.61 15.67 -13.48
C TYR A 33 -16.86 14.48 -12.88
N HIS A 34 -17.10 13.25 -13.38
CA HIS A 34 -16.38 12.07 -12.93
C HIS A 34 -14.88 12.16 -13.27
N HIS A 35 -14.53 12.58 -14.49
CA HIS A 35 -13.13 12.78 -14.87
C HIS A 35 -12.45 13.90 -14.07
N ALA A 36 -13.14 15.03 -13.85
CA ALA A 36 -12.61 16.14 -13.07
C ALA A 36 -12.38 15.75 -11.61
N ALA A 37 -13.35 15.08 -10.98
CA ALA A 37 -13.22 14.58 -9.60
C ALA A 37 -12.07 13.56 -9.46
N VAL A 38 -11.92 12.66 -10.43
CA VAL A 38 -10.85 11.66 -10.47
C VAL A 38 -9.46 12.32 -10.60
N VAL A 39 -9.34 13.38 -11.41
CA VAL A 39 -8.09 14.15 -11.55
C VAL A 39 -7.79 14.96 -10.30
N GLU A 40 -8.78 15.61 -9.68
CA GLU A 40 -8.61 16.37 -8.44
C GLU A 40 -8.20 15.47 -7.27
N VAL A 41 -8.86 14.31 -7.12
CA VAL A 41 -8.49 13.31 -6.10
C VAL A 41 -7.09 12.77 -6.37
N GLY A 42 -6.75 12.46 -7.63
CA GLY A 42 -5.39 12.05 -8.01
C GLY A 42 -4.33 13.09 -7.67
N ALA A 43 -4.60 14.37 -7.94
CA ALA A 43 -3.71 15.48 -7.62
C ALA A 43 -3.55 15.67 -6.10
N MET A 44 -4.64 15.61 -5.33
CA MET A 44 -4.61 15.68 -3.87
C MET A 44 -3.82 14.52 -3.25
N VAL A 45 -4.00 13.31 -3.77
CA VAL A 45 -3.24 12.13 -3.31
C VAL A 45 -1.75 12.29 -3.62
N LEU A 46 -1.39 12.77 -4.81
CA LEU A 46 0.01 13.02 -5.16
C LEU A 46 0.64 14.12 -4.28
N GLN A 47 -0.09 15.21 -4.02
CA GLN A 47 0.38 16.28 -3.12
C GLN A 47 0.60 15.78 -1.69
N ASN A 48 -0.33 14.96 -1.18
CA ASN A 48 -0.20 14.32 0.13
C ASN A 48 0.95 13.31 0.14
N MET A 49 1.18 12.59 -0.96
CA MET A 49 2.34 11.71 -1.11
C MET A 49 3.66 12.48 -1.09
N PHE A 50 3.80 13.56 -1.85
CA PHE A 50 5.00 14.41 -1.80
C PHE A 50 5.24 14.97 -0.39
N SER A 51 4.16 15.31 0.31
CA SER A 51 4.23 15.76 1.71
C SER A 51 4.66 14.63 2.66
N ALA A 52 4.16 13.41 2.48
CA ALA A 52 4.61 12.24 3.24
C ALA A 52 6.06 11.84 2.90
N LEU A 53 6.47 11.96 1.64
CA LEU A 53 7.84 11.77 1.17
C LEU A 53 8.80 12.82 1.74
N SER A 54 8.32 14.04 1.98
CA SER A 54 9.10 15.08 2.67
C SER A 54 9.46 14.68 4.10
N PHE A 55 8.62 13.88 4.78
CA PHE A 55 8.92 13.31 6.09
C PHE A 55 9.99 12.20 6.02
N LEU A 56 10.10 11.54 4.85
CA LEU A 56 11.18 10.61 4.51
C LEU A 56 12.47 11.34 4.11
N HIS A 57 12.69 12.57 4.58
CA HIS A 57 13.84 13.41 4.23
C HIS A 57 15.15 12.65 4.30
N TYR A 58 15.93 12.81 3.24
CA TYR A 58 17.27 12.25 3.09
C TYR A 58 18.18 12.73 4.20
N ARG A 59 18.68 11.80 5.03
CA ARG A 59 19.71 12.11 6.02
C ARG A 59 21.06 11.51 5.61
N LYS A 60 22.13 12.28 5.80
CA LYS A 60 23.49 11.90 5.39
C LYS A 60 24.11 10.81 6.27
N ASP A 61 23.57 10.55 7.46
CA ASP A 61 24.00 9.48 8.37
C ASP A 61 23.48 8.08 7.99
N ASP A 62 22.57 7.98 7.00
CA ASP A 62 21.99 6.70 6.61
C ASP A 62 22.88 5.93 5.62
N ASP A 63 22.99 4.61 5.81
CA ASP A 63 23.62 3.70 4.85
C ASP A 63 22.77 3.51 3.59
N PHE A 64 23.40 3.05 2.50
CA PHE A 64 22.69 2.74 1.25
C PHE A 64 21.56 1.72 1.44
N VAL A 65 21.81 0.67 2.23
CA VAL A 65 20.82 -0.39 2.51
C VAL A 65 19.61 0.17 3.25
N ASP A 66 19.81 1.10 4.18
CA ASP A 66 18.72 1.72 4.92
C ASP A 66 17.86 2.56 3.99
N ARG A 67 18.49 3.36 3.12
CA ARG A 67 17.81 4.16 2.09
C ARG A 67 16.98 3.27 1.16
N LEU A 68 17.51 2.11 0.76
CA LEU A 68 16.78 1.14 -0.06
C LEU A 68 15.48 0.69 0.62
N SER A 69 15.52 0.41 1.91
CA SER A 69 14.37 -0.05 2.68
C SER A 69 13.36 1.08 2.96
N TYR A 70 13.75 2.11 3.73
CA TYR A 70 12.79 3.09 4.24
C TYR A 70 12.34 4.09 3.17
N PHE A 71 13.22 4.44 2.20
CA PHE A 71 12.93 5.45 1.20
C PHE A 71 12.43 4.80 -0.08
N TYR A 72 13.26 4.04 -0.78
CA TYR A 72 12.91 3.53 -2.12
C TYR A 72 11.79 2.50 -2.09
N THR A 73 11.90 1.48 -1.23
CA THR A 73 10.89 0.40 -1.14
C THR A 73 9.55 0.94 -0.61
N SER A 74 9.58 1.73 0.47
CA SER A 74 8.36 2.35 1.00
C SER A 74 7.68 3.27 -0.02
N SER A 75 8.44 4.14 -0.70
CA SER A 75 7.89 5.04 -1.74
C SER A 75 7.26 4.27 -2.89
N PHE A 76 7.92 3.20 -3.34
CA PHE A 76 7.40 2.33 -4.40
C PHE A 76 6.09 1.64 -3.97
N LEU A 77 6.02 1.12 -2.75
CA LEU A 77 4.81 0.49 -2.21
C LEU A 77 3.65 1.48 -2.08
N ILE A 78 3.90 2.71 -1.60
CA ILE A 78 2.85 3.74 -1.51
C ILE A 78 2.37 4.12 -2.91
N MET A 79 3.28 4.29 -3.88
CA MET A 79 2.90 4.58 -5.26
C MET A 79 2.02 3.47 -5.85
N MET A 80 2.40 2.21 -5.65
CA MET A 80 1.58 1.06 -6.09
C MET A 80 0.24 1.02 -5.38
N ALA A 81 0.19 1.28 -4.07
CA ALA A 81 -1.07 1.34 -3.31
C ALA A 81 -2.04 2.38 -3.88
N VAL A 82 -1.52 3.55 -4.27
CA VAL A 82 -2.32 4.61 -4.90
C VAL A 82 -2.80 4.19 -6.27
N LEU A 83 -1.95 3.62 -7.12
CA LEU A 83 -2.34 3.16 -8.46
C LEU A 83 -3.41 2.07 -8.41
N VAL A 84 -3.27 1.09 -7.51
CA VAL A 84 -4.28 0.04 -7.32
C VAL A 84 -5.57 0.64 -6.76
N SER A 85 -5.49 1.53 -5.77
CA SER A 85 -6.68 2.22 -5.22
C SER A 85 -7.43 2.99 -6.31
N PHE A 86 -6.72 3.69 -7.18
CA PHE A 86 -7.32 4.43 -8.28
C PHE A 86 -8.11 3.50 -9.22
N LYS A 87 -7.54 2.35 -9.58
CA LYS A 87 -8.24 1.34 -10.41
C LYS A 87 -9.43 0.73 -9.65
N GLN A 88 -9.28 0.49 -8.35
CA GLN A 88 -10.28 -0.19 -7.53
C GLN A 88 -11.52 0.67 -7.24
N PHE A 89 -11.32 1.95 -6.93
CA PHE A 89 -12.38 2.87 -6.50
C PHE A 89 -12.85 3.83 -7.61
N GLY A 90 -11.99 4.12 -8.60
CA GLY A 90 -12.30 5.01 -9.72
C GLY A 90 -12.81 4.32 -10.98
N GLY A 91 -12.78 2.98 -11.03
CA GLY A 91 -13.20 2.18 -12.18
C GLY A 91 -14.25 1.13 -11.83
N ARG A 92 -14.55 0.25 -12.78
CA ARG A 92 -15.27 -1.02 -12.52
C ARG A 92 -14.23 -2.07 -12.10
N PRO A 93 -14.17 -2.48 -10.82
CA PRO A 93 -13.11 -3.37 -10.35
C PRO A 93 -13.22 -4.80 -10.87
N LEU A 94 -14.42 -5.20 -11.30
CA LEU A 94 -14.72 -6.50 -11.89
C LEU A 94 -15.89 -6.39 -12.86
N GLU A 95 -15.98 -7.33 -13.81
CA GLU A 95 -17.09 -7.42 -14.76
C GLU A 95 -17.81 -8.76 -14.60
N CYS A 96 -19.12 -8.69 -14.36
CA CYS A 96 -19.95 -9.86 -14.12
C CYS A 96 -20.64 -10.35 -15.41
N TRP A 97 -20.61 -11.65 -15.66
CA TRP A 97 -21.47 -12.26 -16.68
C TRP A 97 -22.91 -12.38 -16.15
N VAL A 98 -23.72 -11.35 -16.39
CA VAL A 98 -25.13 -11.26 -16.01
C VAL A 98 -26.05 -11.82 -17.11
N PRO A 99 -27.25 -12.32 -16.77
CA PRO A 99 -28.18 -12.82 -17.78
C PRO A 99 -28.80 -11.66 -18.58
N ALA A 100 -29.11 -11.91 -19.86
CA ALA A 100 -29.47 -10.86 -20.85
C ALA A 100 -30.74 -10.04 -20.50
N GLN A 101 -31.58 -10.50 -19.58
CA GLN A 101 -32.75 -9.76 -19.12
C GLN A 101 -32.44 -8.63 -18.12
N PHE A 102 -31.19 -8.49 -17.66
CA PHE A 102 -30.82 -7.42 -16.71
C PHE A 102 -30.67 -6.09 -17.43
N THR A 103 -31.21 -5.02 -16.83
CA THR A 103 -30.96 -3.65 -17.30
C THR A 103 -29.58 -3.18 -16.83
N ALA A 104 -29.01 -2.16 -17.47
CA ALA A 104 -27.69 -1.62 -17.12
C ALA A 104 -27.56 -1.21 -15.63
N SER A 105 -28.66 -0.80 -14.99
CA SER A 105 -28.69 -0.52 -13.55
C SER A 105 -28.57 -1.77 -12.68
N TRP A 106 -29.18 -2.89 -13.10
CA TRP A 106 -29.06 -4.17 -12.40
C TRP A 106 -27.67 -4.79 -12.61
N GLU A 107 -27.05 -4.59 -13.78
CA GLU A 107 -25.66 -4.96 -14.03
C GLU A 107 -24.72 -4.25 -13.06
N ALA A 108 -24.78 -2.91 -12.99
CA ALA A 108 -23.94 -2.13 -12.07
C ALA A 108 -24.19 -2.50 -10.59
N TYR A 109 -25.44 -2.75 -10.18
CA TYR A 109 -25.74 -3.24 -8.85
C TYR A 109 -25.12 -4.63 -8.59
N THR A 110 -25.21 -5.52 -9.57
CA THR A 110 -24.66 -6.88 -9.47
C THR A 110 -23.15 -6.83 -9.38
N GLU A 111 -22.47 -6.00 -10.18
CA GLU A 111 -21.02 -5.77 -10.10
C GLU A 111 -20.60 -5.29 -8.69
N MET A 112 -21.29 -4.29 -8.13
CA MET A 112 -20.99 -3.79 -6.78
C MET A 112 -21.26 -4.83 -5.69
N TYR A 113 -22.35 -5.59 -5.83
CA TYR A 113 -22.67 -6.67 -4.89
C TYR A 113 -21.61 -7.78 -4.93
N CYS A 114 -21.18 -8.18 -6.13
CA CYS A 114 -20.16 -9.20 -6.33
C CYS A 114 -18.78 -8.72 -5.88
N TRP A 115 -18.52 -7.41 -5.94
CA TRP A 115 -17.29 -6.84 -5.42
C TRP A 115 -17.28 -6.78 -3.89
N ALA A 116 -18.41 -6.47 -3.26
CA ALA A 116 -18.52 -6.42 -1.80
C ALA A 116 -18.51 -7.83 -1.17
N GLN A 117 -19.09 -8.82 -1.87
CA GLN A 117 -19.12 -10.21 -1.44
C GLN A 117 -17.83 -10.95 -1.84
N ASN A 118 -17.31 -11.82 -0.98
CA ASN A 118 -16.18 -12.68 -1.35
C ASN A 118 -16.56 -13.59 -2.54
N THR A 119 -15.62 -13.76 -3.46
CA THR A 119 -15.75 -14.69 -4.59
C THR A 119 -14.96 -15.96 -4.32
N TYR A 120 -15.24 -17.06 -5.01
CA TYR A 120 -14.48 -18.31 -4.85
C TYR A 120 -14.05 -18.85 -6.21
N TRP A 121 -12.93 -19.58 -6.23
CA TRP A 121 -12.43 -20.21 -7.44
C TRP A 121 -12.70 -21.72 -7.44
N VAL A 122 -13.07 -22.23 -8.62
CA VAL A 122 -13.24 -23.67 -8.88
C VAL A 122 -12.62 -23.96 -10.25
N PRO A 123 -11.81 -25.03 -10.38
CA PRO A 123 -11.34 -25.50 -11.68
C PRO A 123 -12.50 -25.75 -12.64
N ILE A 124 -12.32 -25.46 -13.92
CA ILE A 124 -13.38 -25.56 -14.93
C ILE A 124 -13.88 -27.01 -15.10
N ASP A 125 -13.00 -27.98 -14.89
CA ASP A 125 -13.28 -29.42 -15.07
C ASP A 125 -13.99 -30.06 -13.86
N GLN A 126 -14.15 -29.33 -12.77
CA GLN A 126 -14.81 -29.82 -11.55
C GLN A 126 -16.21 -29.22 -11.40
N ASP A 127 -17.15 -30.05 -10.95
CA ASP A 127 -18.48 -29.59 -10.58
C ASP A 127 -18.41 -28.66 -9.35
N ILE A 128 -19.31 -27.68 -9.32
CA ILE A 128 -19.37 -26.71 -8.22
C ILE A 128 -19.79 -27.46 -6.95
N PRO A 129 -18.96 -27.48 -5.88
CA PRO A 129 -19.23 -28.27 -4.68
C PRO A 129 -20.57 -27.87 -4.08
N VAL A 130 -21.38 -28.84 -3.65
CA VAL A 130 -22.73 -28.58 -3.10
C VAL A 130 -22.65 -28.01 -1.69
N ASP A 131 -21.67 -28.47 -0.92
CA ASP A 131 -21.45 -28.05 0.47
C ASP A 131 -21.04 -26.57 0.55
N ILE A 132 -21.58 -25.87 1.53
CA ILE A 132 -21.34 -24.45 1.78
C ILE A 132 -19.97 -24.26 2.43
N SER A 133 -19.57 -25.20 3.30
CA SER A 133 -18.30 -25.15 4.03
C SER A 133 -17.09 -25.14 3.09
N GLU A 134 -17.12 -26.00 2.07
CA GLU A 134 -16.07 -26.12 1.06
C GLU A 134 -15.99 -24.88 0.15
N ARG A 135 -17.13 -24.24 -0.12
CA ARG A 135 -17.15 -22.97 -0.87
C ARG A 135 -16.59 -21.82 -0.06
N GLU A 136 -16.84 -21.78 1.25
CA GLU A 136 -16.29 -20.76 2.16
C GLU A 136 -14.77 -20.89 2.28
N TYR A 137 -14.24 -22.11 2.36
CA TYR A 137 -12.80 -22.35 2.40
C TYR A 137 -12.06 -21.86 1.13
N ARG A 138 -12.71 -21.95 -0.04
CA ARG A 138 -12.12 -21.51 -1.33
C ARG A 138 -12.37 -20.03 -1.65
N GLN A 139 -12.85 -19.23 -0.68
CA GLN A 139 -13.12 -17.82 -0.90
C GLN A 139 -11.84 -17.00 -1.01
N ILE A 140 -11.87 -16.02 -1.90
CA ILE A 140 -10.80 -15.11 -2.21
C ILE A 140 -11.25 -13.71 -1.83
N SER A 141 -10.63 -13.16 -0.79
CA SER A 141 -10.91 -11.82 -0.27
C SER A 141 -9.74 -10.84 -0.46
N TYR A 142 -8.52 -11.34 -0.70
CA TYR A 142 -7.31 -10.52 -0.67
C TYR A 142 -7.31 -9.35 -1.67
N TYR A 143 -7.93 -9.49 -2.85
CA TYR A 143 -7.97 -8.42 -3.88
C TYR A 143 -8.56 -7.10 -3.36
N GLN A 144 -9.55 -7.16 -2.47
CA GLN A 144 -10.16 -5.98 -1.86
C GLN A 144 -9.19 -5.27 -0.90
N TRP A 145 -8.34 -6.03 -0.22
CA TRP A 145 -7.46 -5.57 0.84
C TRP A 145 -6.05 -5.20 0.37
N VAL A 146 -5.67 -5.51 -0.87
CA VAL A 146 -4.34 -5.24 -1.43
C VAL A 146 -3.87 -3.79 -1.19
N PRO A 147 -4.67 -2.73 -1.46
CA PRO A 147 -4.18 -1.36 -1.27
C PRO A 147 -3.83 -1.03 0.18
N PHE A 148 -4.64 -1.50 1.13
CA PHE A 148 -4.40 -1.31 2.56
C PHE A 148 -3.20 -2.11 3.04
N PHE A 149 -3.04 -3.33 2.52
CA PHE A 149 -1.89 -4.17 2.81
C PHE A 149 -0.57 -3.56 2.33
N LEU A 150 -0.55 -2.97 1.13
CA LEU A 150 0.64 -2.27 0.60
C LEU A 150 1.02 -1.06 1.46
N LEU A 151 0.03 -0.30 1.96
CA LEU A 151 0.28 0.81 2.90
C LEU A 151 0.82 0.31 4.24
N LEU A 152 0.29 -0.79 4.76
CA LEU A 152 0.80 -1.42 5.98
C LEU A 152 2.26 -1.87 5.81
N GLN A 153 2.60 -2.51 4.69
CA GLN A 153 3.98 -2.88 4.39
C GLN A 153 4.89 -1.67 4.29
N ALA A 154 4.46 -0.62 3.57
CA ALA A 154 5.24 0.61 3.45
C ALA A 154 5.54 1.23 4.82
N PHE A 155 4.56 1.19 5.74
CA PHE A 155 4.73 1.61 7.13
C PHE A 155 5.71 0.71 7.88
N LEU A 156 5.60 -0.62 7.77
CA LEU A 156 6.53 -1.56 8.40
C LEU A 156 7.97 -1.28 7.95
N TYR A 157 8.22 -1.08 6.66
CA TYR A 157 9.54 -0.69 6.12
C TYR A 157 10.09 0.63 6.68
N TYR A 158 9.22 1.50 7.19
CA TYR A 158 9.61 2.77 7.81
C TYR A 158 9.92 2.68 9.31
N ILE A 159 9.35 1.69 10.03
CA ILE A 159 9.53 1.54 11.49
C ILE A 159 10.99 1.57 11.95
N PRO A 160 11.96 0.89 11.29
CA PRO A 160 13.35 0.92 11.74
C PRO A 160 14.02 2.28 11.67
N CYS A 161 13.74 3.05 10.63
CA CYS A 161 14.21 4.42 10.54
C CYS A 161 13.57 5.28 11.64
N LEU A 162 12.25 5.15 11.86
CA LEU A 162 11.55 5.90 12.90
C LEU A 162 12.12 5.61 14.30
N MET A 163 12.38 4.33 14.61
CA MET A 163 12.95 3.94 15.90
C MET A 163 14.37 4.49 16.07
N TRP A 164 15.20 4.45 15.03
CA TRP A 164 16.52 5.08 15.04
C TRP A 164 16.41 6.57 15.36
N ARG A 165 15.58 7.33 14.62
CA ARG A 165 15.42 8.78 14.81
C ARG A 165 14.94 9.13 16.23
N LEU A 166 13.94 8.43 16.75
CA LEU A 166 13.39 8.70 18.09
C LEU A 166 14.36 8.37 19.23
N MET A 167 15.30 7.44 19.01
CA MET A 167 16.24 6.98 20.04
C MET A 167 17.62 7.62 19.90
N SER A 168 18.07 7.96 18.68
CA SER A 168 19.33 8.67 18.42
C SER A 168 19.32 10.06 19.05
N ASP A 169 18.20 10.79 18.92
CA ASP A 169 18.07 12.16 19.44
C ASP A 169 18.15 12.19 20.97
N LYS A 170 17.72 11.11 21.61
CA LYS A 170 17.82 10.97 23.06
C LYS A 170 19.28 10.86 23.49
N SER A 171 20.17 10.23 22.71
CA SER A 171 21.55 9.90 23.10
C SER A 171 22.41 11.09 23.56
N GLY A 172 22.01 12.33 23.23
CA GLY A 172 22.74 13.55 23.53
C GLY A 172 23.86 13.85 22.52
N ILE A 173 24.15 12.92 21.61
CA ILE A 173 25.08 13.11 20.50
C ILE A 173 24.26 13.35 19.23
N ARG A 174 24.37 14.54 18.65
CA ARG A 174 23.74 14.85 17.36
C ARG A 174 24.57 14.25 16.22
N LEU A 175 24.41 12.95 15.97
CA LEU A 175 25.15 12.22 14.92
C LEU A 175 24.97 12.85 13.53
N ASN A 176 23.73 13.26 13.21
CA ASN A 176 23.43 13.86 11.92
C ASN A 176 24.27 15.12 11.65
N ASP A 177 24.43 15.99 12.64
CA ASP A 177 25.22 17.21 12.51
C ASP A 177 26.71 16.91 12.37
N ILE A 178 27.22 15.92 13.11
CA ILE A 178 28.62 15.48 13.03
C ILE A 178 28.92 14.95 11.62
N VAL A 179 28.07 14.07 11.10
CA VAL A 179 28.22 13.50 9.76
C VAL A 179 28.06 14.57 8.69
N GLN A 180 27.13 15.52 8.88
CA GLN A 180 26.93 16.63 7.96
C GLN A 180 28.16 17.52 7.88
N MET A 181 28.71 17.98 9.01
CA MET A 181 29.93 18.79 9.06
C MET A 181 31.13 18.04 8.50
N ALA A 182 31.24 16.73 8.74
CA ALA A 182 32.32 15.92 8.17
C ALA A 182 32.21 15.75 6.64
N THR A 183 30.99 15.75 6.10
CA THR A 183 30.71 15.51 4.67
C THR A 183 30.49 16.82 3.89
N GLU A 184 30.81 17.98 4.47
CA GLU A 184 30.75 19.27 3.76
C GLU A 184 31.81 19.37 2.66
N LYS A 185 31.42 19.96 1.52
CA LYS A 185 32.32 20.14 0.37
C LYS A 185 33.48 21.09 0.67
N GLU A 186 33.31 21.96 1.66
CA GLU A 186 34.32 22.93 2.09
C GLU A 186 35.53 22.26 2.77
N ASN A 187 35.37 21.01 3.26
CA ASN A 187 36.48 20.22 3.82
C ASN A 187 37.53 19.78 2.79
N ILE A 188 37.36 20.12 1.51
CA ILE A 188 38.40 19.96 0.48
C ILE A 188 39.57 20.90 0.79
N GLU A 189 39.31 22.08 1.35
CA GLU A 189 40.36 23.04 1.72
C GLU A 189 41.03 22.62 3.04
N PRO A 190 42.38 22.55 3.09
CA PRO A 190 43.09 22.02 4.25
C PRO A 190 42.90 22.85 5.51
N ASP A 191 42.85 24.19 5.40
CA ASP A 191 42.70 25.08 6.54
C ASP A 191 41.29 24.99 7.15
N TYR A 192 40.25 24.91 6.32
CA TYR A 192 38.88 24.69 6.77
C TYR A 192 38.74 23.32 7.45
N ARG A 193 39.28 22.26 6.83
CA ARG A 193 39.26 20.90 7.37
C ARG A 193 39.87 20.81 8.77
N ILE A 194 40.99 21.48 9.03
CA ILE A 194 41.62 21.47 10.37
C ILE A 194 40.69 22.09 11.41
N ARG A 195 40.05 23.22 11.09
CA ARG A 195 39.07 23.88 11.98
C ARG A 195 37.84 23.00 12.23
N THR A 196 37.35 22.33 11.18
CA THR A 196 36.23 21.38 11.29
C THR A 196 36.60 20.20 12.20
N ILE A 197 37.78 19.61 12.03
CA ILE A 197 38.28 18.53 12.88
C ILE A 197 38.37 18.98 14.34
N GLU A 198 38.87 20.18 14.60
CA GLU A 198 38.97 20.73 15.95
C GLU A 198 37.60 21.00 16.59
N SER A 199 36.64 21.49 15.80
CA SER A 199 35.26 21.67 16.25
C SER A 199 34.59 20.32 16.58
N LEU A 200 34.76 19.34 15.70
CA LEU A 200 34.22 17.99 15.87
C LEU A 200 34.85 17.27 17.07
N SER A 201 36.16 17.37 17.26
CA SER A 201 36.86 16.76 18.39
C SER A 201 36.38 17.34 19.73
N ARG A 202 36.25 18.66 19.82
CA ARG A 202 35.70 19.34 21.01
C ARG A 202 34.26 18.91 21.31
N HIS A 203 33.42 18.74 20.28
CA HIS A 203 32.04 18.28 20.44
C HIS A 203 31.97 16.82 20.92
N ILE A 204 32.72 15.92 20.29
CA ILE A 204 32.77 14.50 20.67
C ILE A 204 33.34 14.36 22.09
N GLU A 205 34.42 15.07 22.41
CA GLU A 205 35.02 15.05 23.75
C GLU A 205 34.04 15.53 24.81
N SER A 206 33.33 16.63 24.56
CA SER A 206 32.32 17.16 25.48
C SER A 206 31.18 16.16 25.70
N ALA A 207 30.73 15.50 24.62
CA ALA A 207 29.67 14.50 24.69
C ALA A 207 30.11 13.23 25.44
N LEU A 208 31.32 12.73 25.20
CA LEU A 208 31.88 11.57 25.91
C LEU A 208 32.10 11.89 27.40
N ARG A 209 32.62 13.09 27.73
CA ARG A 209 32.76 13.54 29.13
C ARG A 209 31.41 13.62 29.84
N TYR A 210 30.38 14.11 29.15
CA TYR A 210 29.01 14.15 29.69
C TYR A 210 28.48 12.74 29.98
N GLN A 211 28.65 11.81 29.03
CA GLN A 211 28.25 10.40 29.22
C GLN A 211 28.99 9.75 30.38
N HIS A 212 30.32 9.86 30.42
CA HIS A 212 31.15 9.29 31.49
C HIS A 212 30.77 9.85 32.88
N THR A 213 30.49 11.15 32.98
CA THR A 213 30.05 11.80 34.22
C THR A 213 28.65 11.32 34.64
N ALA A 214 27.73 11.17 33.68
CA ALA A 214 26.38 10.65 33.93
C ALA A 214 26.41 9.19 34.41
N THR A 215 27.26 8.36 33.81
CA THR A 215 27.48 6.96 34.22
C THR A 215 28.11 6.88 35.62
N SER A 216 29.12 7.73 35.92
CA SER A 216 29.81 7.73 37.21
C SER A 216 28.96 8.23 38.39
N ARG A 217 27.97 9.12 38.17
CA ARG A 217 27.13 9.70 39.23
C ARG A 217 25.87 8.89 39.57
N THR A 218 25.53 7.88 38.79
CA THR A 218 24.20 7.24 38.84
C THR A 218 24.19 5.98 39.71
N GLN A 219 23.94 6.16 41.01
CA GLN A 219 23.40 5.14 41.93
C GLN A 219 21.85 5.16 41.92
N TYR A 220 21.19 4.86 40.80
CA TYR A 220 19.73 4.77 40.74
C TYR A 220 19.25 3.33 40.51
N THR A 221 18.25 2.93 41.28
CA THR A 221 17.68 1.58 41.37
C THR A 221 17.14 1.10 40.02
N LEU A 222 17.68 -0.04 39.58
CA LEU A 222 17.36 -0.71 38.33
C LEU A 222 15.91 -1.24 38.34
N HIS A 223 15.15 -1.02 37.26
CA HIS A 223 13.97 -1.85 37.00
C HIS A 223 14.45 -3.30 36.78
N ARG A 224 14.09 -4.21 37.68
CA ARG A 224 14.58 -5.61 37.71
C ARG A 224 14.16 -6.43 36.47
N VAL A 225 13.13 -6.01 35.73
CA VAL A 225 12.48 -6.81 34.67
C VAL A 225 12.91 -6.42 33.26
N PHE A 226 13.10 -5.13 32.94
CA PHE A 226 13.43 -4.67 31.59
C PHE A 226 14.78 -3.95 31.54
N LYS A 227 15.86 -4.75 31.51
CA LYS A 227 17.25 -4.27 31.48
C LYS A 227 17.58 -3.46 30.21
N CYS A 228 16.88 -3.71 29.10
CA CYS A 228 17.04 -3.01 27.82
C CYS A 228 16.58 -1.54 27.83
N PHE A 229 15.62 -1.16 28.67
CA PHE A 229 15.26 0.27 28.85
C PHE A 229 16.30 1.05 29.65
N ASN A 230 17.21 0.36 30.35
CA ASN A 230 18.29 0.98 31.13
C ASN A 230 19.60 1.14 30.34
N MET A 231 19.59 0.85 29.05
CA MET A 231 20.75 0.93 28.15
C MET A 231 21.20 2.37 27.88
N ARG A 232 20.35 3.34 28.20
CA ARG A 232 20.55 4.79 27.99
C ARG A 232 21.79 5.38 28.68
N TYR A 233 22.30 4.72 29.72
CA TYR A 233 23.42 5.19 30.53
C TYR A 233 24.73 4.41 30.30
N TYR A 234 24.75 3.49 29.34
CA TYR A 234 25.95 2.74 28.97
C TYR A 234 26.76 3.49 27.90
N GLU A 235 28.09 3.47 28.01
CA GLU A 235 29.02 4.08 27.04
C GLU A 235 28.82 3.53 25.61
N SER A 236 28.32 2.30 25.49
CA SER A 236 28.02 1.65 24.22
C SER A 236 26.58 1.88 23.72
N TYR A 237 25.83 2.85 24.26
CA TYR A 237 24.41 3.06 23.93
C TYR A 237 24.19 3.31 22.43
N VAL A 238 24.92 4.25 21.83
CA VAL A 238 24.75 4.62 20.41
C VAL A 238 25.05 3.43 19.50
N THR A 239 26.18 2.74 19.75
CA THR A 239 26.59 1.56 18.97
C THR A 239 25.61 0.39 19.13
N GLY A 240 25.16 0.13 20.36
CA GLY A 240 24.16 -0.92 20.63
C GLY A 240 22.82 -0.63 19.96
N MET A 241 22.37 0.62 20.00
CA MET A 241 21.15 1.07 19.31
C MET A 241 21.29 0.95 17.79
N TYR A 242 22.44 1.29 17.22
CA TYR A 242 22.68 1.16 15.79
C TYR A 242 22.61 -0.31 15.35
N LEU A 243 23.29 -1.21 16.06
CA LEU A 243 23.23 -2.66 15.79
C LEU A 243 21.80 -3.20 15.95
N ALA A 244 21.07 -2.77 16.98
CA ALA A 244 19.67 -3.16 17.17
C ALA A 244 18.78 -2.71 16.01
N THR A 245 18.95 -1.48 15.52
CA THR A 245 18.25 -0.99 14.32
C THR A 245 18.57 -1.84 13.09
N LYS A 246 19.83 -2.23 12.88
CA LYS A 246 20.23 -3.10 11.76
C LYS A 246 19.59 -4.49 11.85
N ILE A 247 19.59 -5.10 13.04
CA ILE A 247 18.88 -6.37 13.27
C ILE A 247 17.39 -6.19 12.98
N MET A 248 16.81 -5.05 13.36
CA MET A 248 15.41 -4.77 13.10
C MET A 248 15.12 -4.58 11.60
N TYR A 249 16.01 -3.97 10.81
CA TYR A 249 15.88 -3.94 9.35
C TYR A 249 15.85 -5.35 8.75
N VAL A 250 16.76 -6.23 9.17
CA VAL A 250 16.78 -7.63 8.71
C VAL A 250 15.51 -8.37 9.12
N GLY A 251 15.11 -8.24 10.38
CA GLY A 251 13.85 -8.82 10.90
C GLY A 251 12.62 -8.29 10.17
N ASN A 252 12.62 -7.02 9.76
CA ASN A 252 11.53 -6.41 9.01
C ASN A 252 11.41 -6.97 7.60
N ILE A 253 12.53 -7.23 6.91
CA ILE A 253 12.53 -7.91 5.60
C ILE A 253 11.92 -9.31 5.74
N LEU A 254 12.34 -10.08 6.74
CA LEU A 254 11.78 -11.42 7.00
C LEU A 254 10.29 -11.37 7.36
N THR A 255 9.88 -10.40 8.18
CA THR A 255 8.48 -10.21 8.58
C THR A 255 7.62 -9.86 7.38
N ASN A 256 8.04 -8.93 6.53
CA ASN A 256 7.30 -8.58 5.31
C ASN A 256 7.20 -9.77 4.35
N LEU A 257 8.26 -10.58 4.22
CA LEU A 257 8.21 -11.80 3.40
C LEU A 257 7.16 -12.80 3.91
N VAL A 258 7.11 -13.03 5.23
CA VAL A 258 6.10 -13.91 5.85
C VAL A 258 4.70 -13.32 5.74
N LEU A 259 4.54 -12.01 5.91
CA LEU A 259 3.25 -11.34 5.78
C LEU A 259 2.70 -11.45 4.36
N VAL A 260 3.52 -11.28 3.33
CA VAL A 260 3.11 -11.48 1.93
C VAL A 260 2.65 -12.91 1.69
N ASN A 261 3.39 -13.89 2.21
CA ASN A 261 3.02 -15.30 2.09
C ASN A 261 1.66 -15.59 2.73
N LYS A 262 1.46 -15.12 3.97
CA LYS A 262 0.20 -15.31 4.69
C LYS A 262 -0.97 -14.57 4.04
N PHE A 263 -0.75 -13.36 3.52
CA PHE A 263 -1.81 -12.55 2.92
C PHE A 263 -2.37 -13.16 1.63
N LEU A 264 -1.55 -13.91 0.89
CA LEU A 264 -1.95 -14.54 -0.37
C LEU A 264 -2.50 -15.96 -0.17
N GLU A 265 -2.67 -16.39 1.10
CA GLU A 265 -3.33 -17.65 1.51
C GLU A 265 -2.87 -18.87 0.70
N THR A 266 -1.59 -18.88 0.30
CA THR A 266 -1.04 -19.95 -0.52
C THR A 266 -0.45 -21.04 0.38
N ASP A 267 -1.31 -21.67 1.17
CA ASP A 267 -0.92 -22.69 2.16
C ASP A 267 -0.20 -23.92 1.54
N GLU A 268 -0.26 -24.09 0.21
CA GLU A 268 0.42 -25.17 -0.50
C GLU A 268 1.94 -24.96 -0.70
N TYR A 269 2.46 -23.72 -0.61
CA TYR A 269 3.89 -23.44 -0.84
C TYR A 269 4.59 -22.89 0.40
N SER A 270 5.64 -23.56 0.87
CA SER A 270 6.44 -23.13 2.03
C SER A 270 7.16 -21.78 1.83
N ILE A 271 7.47 -21.42 0.58
CA ILE A 271 8.08 -20.14 0.21
C ILE A 271 7.40 -19.62 -1.06
N TYR A 272 6.39 -18.77 -0.85
CA TYR A 272 5.54 -18.15 -1.87
C TYR A 272 6.29 -17.67 -3.13
N GLY A 273 7.32 -16.82 -2.97
CA GLY A 273 7.98 -16.15 -4.10
C GLY A 273 8.76 -17.07 -5.04
N LEU A 274 9.32 -18.16 -4.53
CA LEU A 274 10.11 -19.09 -5.34
C LEU A 274 9.22 -20.17 -5.99
N GLY A 275 8.16 -20.62 -5.30
CA GLY A 275 7.22 -21.60 -5.83
C GLY A 275 6.48 -21.06 -7.05
N VAL A 276 5.88 -19.88 -6.92
CA VAL A 276 5.11 -19.24 -7.99
C VAL A 276 6.02 -18.87 -9.18
N LEU A 277 7.21 -18.33 -8.93
CA LEU A 277 8.16 -18.00 -10.00
C LEU A 277 8.59 -19.25 -10.78
N ARG A 278 8.85 -20.35 -10.06
CA ARG A 278 9.17 -21.64 -10.66
C ARG A 278 8.02 -22.16 -11.52
N ASP A 279 6.79 -22.08 -11.03
CA ASP A 279 5.62 -22.55 -11.77
C ASP A 279 5.35 -21.69 -13.02
N LEU A 280 5.56 -20.37 -12.94
CA LEU A 280 5.53 -19.48 -14.11
C LEU A 280 6.64 -19.82 -15.12
N LEU A 281 7.85 -20.10 -14.66
CA LEU A 281 8.98 -20.49 -15.52
C LEU A 281 8.73 -21.84 -16.22
N PHE A 282 8.05 -22.77 -15.56
CA PHE A 282 7.63 -24.04 -16.15
C PHE A 282 6.33 -23.95 -16.97
N GLY A 283 5.75 -22.77 -17.11
CA GLY A 283 4.57 -22.53 -17.94
C GLY A 283 3.24 -23.04 -17.34
N ARG A 284 3.20 -23.36 -16.04
CA ARG A 284 1.94 -23.71 -15.36
C ARG A 284 1.07 -22.49 -15.23
N THR A 285 -0.16 -22.57 -15.73
CA THR A 285 -1.09 -21.44 -15.71
C THR A 285 -1.92 -21.42 -14.42
N TRP A 286 -2.60 -20.30 -14.16
CA TRP A 286 -3.54 -20.14 -13.03
C TRP A 286 -4.69 -21.16 -13.04
N ILE A 287 -5.00 -21.74 -14.19
CA ILE A 287 -6.07 -22.74 -14.36
C ILE A 287 -5.70 -24.05 -13.67
N GLU A 288 -4.42 -24.42 -13.73
CA GLU A 288 -3.89 -25.66 -13.14
C GLU A 288 -3.43 -25.45 -11.70
N SER A 289 -2.83 -24.28 -11.41
CA SER A 289 -2.24 -23.99 -10.11
C SER A 289 -3.23 -23.41 -9.10
N GLY A 290 -4.38 -22.90 -9.54
CA GLY A 290 -5.33 -22.16 -8.70
C GLY A 290 -4.81 -20.83 -8.15
N ASN A 291 -3.55 -20.48 -8.44
CA ASN A 291 -2.91 -19.26 -8.00
C ASN A 291 -3.33 -18.09 -8.91
N PHE A 292 -3.83 -17.01 -8.31
CA PHE A 292 -4.30 -15.81 -9.01
C PHE A 292 -5.31 -16.07 -10.13
N PRO A 293 -6.48 -16.63 -9.80
CA PRO A 293 -7.51 -16.88 -10.79
C PRO A 293 -8.07 -15.57 -11.32
N ARG A 294 -8.13 -15.46 -12.66
CA ARG A 294 -8.73 -14.30 -13.34
C ARG A 294 -10.24 -14.42 -13.48
N VAL A 295 -10.78 -15.61 -13.27
CA VAL A 295 -12.21 -15.88 -13.37
C VAL A 295 -12.63 -16.51 -12.06
N THR A 296 -13.58 -15.88 -11.38
CA THR A 296 -14.13 -16.38 -10.10
C THR A 296 -15.64 -16.50 -10.18
N LEU A 297 -16.20 -17.24 -9.24
CA LEU A 297 -17.63 -17.48 -9.11
C LEU A 297 -18.15 -16.77 -7.87
N VAL A 298 -19.40 -16.31 -7.96
CA VAL A 298 -20.13 -15.72 -6.85
C VAL A 298 -21.44 -16.47 -6.64
N SER A 299 -21.81 -16.68 -5.38
CA SER A 299 -23.12 -17.21 -5.04
C SER A 299 -24.10 -16.06 -4.92
N PHE A 300 -25.04 -15.94 -5.87
CA PHE A 300 -26.10 -14.94 -5.80
C PHE A 300 -27.30 -15.53 -5.04
N PHE A 301 -27.61 -15.00 -3.86
CA PHE A 301 -28.80 -15.39 -3.10
C PHE A 301 -30.03 -14.71 -3.71
N LYS A 302 -30.60 -15.31 -4.76
CA LYS A 302 -31.97 -15.00 -5.17
C LYS A 302 -32.92 -15.95 -4.42
N CYS A 303 -34.02 -15.43 -3.87
CA CYS A 303 -35.17 -16.25 -3.45
C CYS A 303 -35.84 -16.90 -4.68
N SER A 304 -35.15 -17.78 -5.41
CA SER A 304 -35.66 -18.74 -6.42
C SER A 304 -34.48 -19.51 -7.05
N PRO A 305 -34.63 -20.78 -7.46
CA PRO A 305 -33.50 -21.59 -7.94
C PRO A 305 -33.12 -21.23 -9.39
N GLN A 306 -31.81 -21.04 -9.62
CA GLN A 306 -31.05 -20.90 -10.90
C GLN A 306 -30.78 -19.48 -11.46
N PRO A 307 -29.67 -19.26 -12.21
CA PRO A 307 -28.35 -19.91 -12.21
C PRO A 307 -27.23 -18.97 -11.69
N LYS A 308 -26.08 -19.54 -11.33
CA LYS A 308 -24.91 -18.85 -10.73
C LYS A 308 -24.13 -18.06 -11.78
N LEU A 309 -23.65 -16.86 -11.42
CA LEU A 309 -22.90 -15.97 -12.32
C LEU A 309 -21.41 -16.34 -12.38
N ARG A 310 -20.84 -16.22 -13.58
CA ARG A 310 -19.39 -16.32 -13.87
C ARG A 310 -18.81 -14.91 -13.95
N ILE A 311 -17.69 -14.61 -13.30
CA ILE A 311 -17.11 -13.25 -13.28
C ILE A 311 -15.73 -13.29 -13.91
N SER A 312 -15.41 -12.28 -14.72
CA SER A 312 -14.07 -12.06 -15.26
C SER A 312 -13.44 -10.84 -14.56
N VAL A 313 -12.23 -11.00 -14.05
CA VAL A 313 -11.41 -9.96 -13.40
C VAL A 313 -10.26 -9.54 -14.32
#